data_AF-A0A8J3VQR7-F1
#
_entry.id   AF-A0A8J3VQR7-F1
#
_cell.length_a   1.000
_cell.length_b   1.000
_cell.length_c   1.000
_cell.angle_alpha   90.00
_cell.angle_beta   90.00
_cell.angle_gamma   90.00
#
_symmetry.space_group_name_H-M   'P 1'
#
loop_
_entity.id
_entity.type
_entity.pdbx_description
1 polymer ?
#
loop_
_entity_poly.entity_id
_entity_poly.type
_entity_poly.pdbx_seq_one_letter_code
_entity_poly.pdbx_strand_id
1 'polypeptide(L)'
;MPTSPHTLRGCVVEPLTQQSALELVEAVLTPNPFGERVPDELYARASAHYDDKALWTLTLVISQICFFIPVALIAKPIPGRALGKNYSK
;
A
#
# COMPACT_ATOMS: atom_id res chain seq x y z
N MET A 1 -24.80 -29.92 32.96
CA MET A 1 -23.60 -29.70 32.12
C MET A 1 -23.97 -28.70 31.04
N PRO A 2 -23.53 -27.44 31.10
CA PRO A 2 -23.82 -26.45 30.07
C PRO A 2 -22.81 -26.57 28.92
N THR A 3 -23.33 -26.55 27.70
CA THR A 3 -22.61 -26.56 26.42
C THR A 3 -21.96 -25.19 26.19
N SER A 4 -20.64 -25.18 25.94
CA SER A 4 -19.84 -23.97 25.77
C SER A 4 -20.12 -23.30 24.41
N PRO A 5 -20.20 -21.96 24.32
CA PRO A 5 -20.66 -21.24 23.14
C PRO A 5 -19.53 -20.98 22.14
N HIS A 6 -19.92 -21.00 20.87
CA HIS A 6 -19.15 -20.62 19.71
C HIS A 6 -18.37 -19.31 19.89
N THR A 7 -17.05 -19.41 20.04
CA THR A 7 -16.13 -18.29 19.82
C THR A 7 -15.50 -18.45 18.45
N LEU A 8 -16.25 -18.10 17.40
CA LEU A 8 -15.68 -17.80 16.08
C LEU A 8 -15.28 -16.33 16.09
N ARG A 9 -14.11 -16.04 16.67
CA ARG A 9 -13.46 -14.74 16.48
C ARG A 9 -12.83 -14.78 15.09
N GLY A 10 -13.47 -14.08 14.14
CA GLY A 10 -12.93 -13.83 12.81
C GLY A 10 -11.61 -13.06 12.89
N CYS A 11 -10.52 -13.78 13.15
CA CYS A 11 -9.18 -13.32 12.83
C CYS A 11 -9.08 -13.39 11.30
N VAL A 12 -9.36 -12.27 10.64
CA VAL A 12 -8.64 -11.97 9.40
C VAL A 12 -7.19 -11.79 9.82
N VAL A 13 -6.48 -12.90 10.01
CA VAL A 13 -5.02 -12.92 9.96
C VAL A 13 -4.68 -12.60 8.51
N GLU A 14 -4.60 -11.31 8.22
CA GLU A 14 -3.74 -10.85 7.14
C GLU A 14 -2.40 -11.58 7.32
N PRO A 15 -1.92 -12.34 6.33
CA PRO A 15 -0.60 -12.94 6.44
C PRO A 15 0.39 -11.79 6.66
N LEU A 16 1.32 -11.94 7.61
CA LEU A 16 2.26 -10.88 8.05
C LEU A 16 2.94 -10.12 6.88
N THR A 17 3.05 -10.78 5.73
CA THR A 17 3.43 -10.22 4.43
C THR A 17 2.53 -9.05 4.02
N GLN A 18 1.22 -9.25 3.91
CA GLN A 18 0.27 -8.24 3.43
C GLN A 18 0.23 -7.00 4.35
N GLN A 19 0.32 -7.20 5.66
CA GLN A 19 0.46 -6.11 6.63
C GLN A 19 1.74 -5.29 6.40
N SER A 20 2.88 -5.95 6.18
CA SER A 20 4.16 -5.27 5.90
C SER A 20 4.12 -4.48 4.59
N ALA A 21 3.46 -5.00 3.56
CA ALA A 21 3.25 -4.26 2.32
C ALA A 21 2.36 -3.03 2.52
N LEU A 22 1.30 -3.14 3.34
CA LEU A 22 0.42 -2.02 3.66
C LEU A 22 1.16 -0.93 4.45
N GLU A 23 1.97 -1.30 5.44
CA GLU A 23 2.83 -0.36 6.18
C GLU A 23 3.80 0.39 5.26
N LEU A 24 4.42 -0.32 4.30
CA LEU A 24 5.28 0.31 3.29
C LEU A 24 4.51 1.28 2.39
N VAL A 25 3.32 0.91 1.93
CA VAL A 25 2.46 1.79 1.12
C VAL A 25 2.08 3.04 1.89
N GLU A 26 1.64 2.89 3.14
CA GLU A 26 1.24 4.01 4.00
C GLU A 26 2.42 4.95 4.29
N ALA A 27 3.58 4.39 4.62
CA ALA A 27 4.82 5.11 4.85
C ALA A 27 5.23 5.95 3.62
N VAL A 28 5.19 5.37 2.42
CA VAL A 28 5.56 6.08 1.18
C VAL A 28 4.57 7.20 0.84
N LEU A 29 3.27 6.93 0.97
CA LEU A 29 2.21 7.85 0.55
C LEU A 29 1.89 8.94 1.55
N THR A 30 2.18 8.73 2.84
CA THR A 30 1.95 9.73 3.88
C THR A 30 3.08 10.76 3.88
N PRO A 31 2.78 12.06 3.67
CA PRO A 31 3.80 13.10 3.78
C PRO A 31 4.37 13.16 5.20
N ASN A 32 5.68 13.01 5.32
CA ASN A 32 6.41 13.30 6.56
C ASN A 32 7.35 14.51 6.32
N PRO A 33 6.98 15.72 6.76
CA PRO A 33 7.82 16.91 6.56
C PRO A 33 8.99 17.01 7.54
N PHE A 34 9.05 16.16 8.57
CA PHE A 34 10.03 16.27 9.65
C PHE A 34 10.98 15.07 9.76
N GLY A 35 10.94 14.13 8.80
CA GLY A 35 11.79 12.96 8.84
C GLY A 35 11.71 12.08 7.61
N GLU A 36 12.39 10.94 7.69
CA GLU A 36 12.32 9.90 6.67
C GLU A 36 10.92 9.29 6.62
N ARG A 37 10.48 8.94 5.42
CA ARG A 37 9.17 8.31 5.21
C ARG A 37 9.20 6.81 5.49
N VAL A 38 10.28 6.13 5.10
CA VAL A 38 10.46 4.68 5.29
C VAL A 38 11.70 4.44 6.16
N PRO A 39 11.56 4.33 7.48
CA PRO A 39 12.69 4.06 8.36
C PRO A 39 13.30 2.68 8.14
N ASP A 40 14.59 2.52 8.45
CA ASP A 40 15.33 1.24 8.36
C ASP A 40 14.63 0.09 9.10
N GLU A 41 14.02 0.35 10.26
CA GLU A 41 13.30 -0.67 11.01
C GLU A 41 12.08 -1.22 10.26
N LEU A 42 11.38 -0.37 9.49
CA LEU A 42 10.26 -0.81 8.65
C LEU A 42 10.77 -1.63 7.47
N TYR A 43 11.85 -1.17 6.83
CA TYR A 43 12.50 -1.93 5.74
C TYR A 43 12.93 -3.32 6.22
N ALA A 44 13.60 -3.41 7.38
CA ALA A 44 14.08 -4.67 7.94
C ALA A 44 12.94 -5.66 8.22
N ARG A 45 11.80 -5.17 8.74
CA ARG A 45 10.60 -6.01 8.93
C ARG A 45 10.05 -6.51 7.60
N ALA A 46 9.92 -5.64 6.60
CA ALA A 46 9.45 -6.04 5.28
C ALA A 46 10.38 -7.05 4.60
N SER A 47 11.70 -6.83 4.64
CA SER A 47 12.69 -7.75 4.07
C SER A 47 12.75 -9.11 4.77
N ALA A 48 12.26 -9.22 6.01
CA ALA A 48 12.12 -10.51 6.68
C ALA A 48 10.98 -11.37 6.09
N HIS A 49 10.04 -10.75 5.35
CA HIS A 49 8.87 -11.39 4.76
C HIS A 49 8.94 -11.54 3.24
N TYR A 50 9.80 -10.76 2.57
CA TYR A 50 9.94 -10.73 1.13
C TYR A 50 11.39 -11.03 0.72
N ASP A 51 11.57 -11.90 -0.26
CA ASP A 51 12.86 -11.98 -0.95
C ASP A 51 13.13 -10.69 -1.75
N ASP A 52 14.38 -10.50 -2.18
CA ASP A 52 14.81 -9.28 -2.87
C ASP A 52 13.97 -8.98 -4.12
N LYS A 53 13.55 -10.02 -4.85
CA LYS A 53 12.76 -9.86 -6.07
C LYS A 53 11.34 -9.41 -5.74
N ALA A 54 10.72 -10.00 -4.73
CA ALA A 54 9.38 -9.67 -4.27
C ALA A 54 9.35 -8.25 -3.68
N LEU A 55 10.34 -7.89 -2.86
CA LEU A 55 10.46 -6.55 -2.29
C LEU A 55 10.68 -5.49 -3.38
N TRP A 56 11.57 -5.77 -4.35
CA TRP A 56 11.77 -4.90 -5.50
C TRP A 56 10.51 -4.75 -6.35
N THR A 57 9.77 -5.84 -6.57
CA THR A 57 8.51 -5.81 -7.30
C THR A 57 7.49 -4.93 -6.58
N LEU A 58 7.38 -5.04 -5.25
CA LEU A 58 6.52 -4.19 -4.43
C LEU A 58 6.92 -2.71 -4.54
N THR A 59 8.21 -2.40 -4.44
CA THR A 59 8.74 -1.04 -4.65
C THR A 59 8.36 -0.48 -6.02
N LEU A 60 8.49 -1.27 -7.09
CA LEU A 60 8.11 -0.85 -8.44
C LEU A 60 6.61 -0.58 -8.57
N VAL A 61 5.75 -1.42 -7.97
CA VAL A 61 4.30 -1.20 -7.98
C VAL A 61 3.93 0.09 -7.24
N ILE A 62 4.51 0.32 -6.06
CA ILE A 62 4.32 1.57 -5.30
C ILE A 62 4.77 2.78 -6.14
N SER A 63 5.94 2.67 -6.78
CA SER A 63 6.49 3.73 -7.63
C SER A 63 5.58 4.07 -8.80
N GLN A 64 5.02 3.06 -9.47
CA GLN A 64 4.10 3.25 -10.58
C GLN A 64 2.86 4.04 -10.15
N ILE A 65 2.27 3.72 -9.00
CA ILE A 65 1.11 4.47 -8.48
C ILE A 65 1.52 5.90 -8.13
N CYS A 66 2.65 6.09 -7.45
CA CYS A 66 3.15 7.42 -7.08
C CYS A 66 3.36 8.34 -8.28
N PHE A 67 3.80 7.78 -9.43
CA PHE A 67 3.94 8.52 -10.68
C PHE A 67 2.61 9.10 -11.19
N PHE A 68 1.49 8.40 -10.97
CA PHE A 68 0.15 8.82 -11.43
C PHE A 68 -0.62 9.68 -10.44
N ILE A 69 -0.21 9.78 -9.17
CA ILE A 69 -0.90 10.60 -8.15
C ILE A 69 -1.06 12.06 -8.61
N PRO A 70 -0.04 12.75 -9.15
CA PRO A 70 -0.22 14.13 -9.63
C PRO A 70 -1.24 14.22 -10.76
N VAL A 71 -1.27 13.24 -11.67
CA VAL A 71 -2.28 13.19 -12.75
C VAL A 71 -3.68 13.08 -12.16
N ALA A 72 -3.88 12.19 -11.18
CA ALA A 72 -5.17 12.02 -10.52
C ALA A 72 -5.61 13.30 -9.76
N LEU A 73 -4.71 13.94 -9.01
CA LEU A 73 -5.04 15.07 -8.15
C LEU A 73 -5.16 16.41 -8.90
N ILE A 74 -4.31 16.65 -9.89
CA ILE A 74 -4.24 17.92 -10.64
C ILE A 74 -5.16 17.85 -11.86
N ALA A 75 -4.97 16.85 -12.71
CA ALA A 75 -5.69 16.78 -13.98
C ALA A 75 -7.13 16.28 -13.79
N LYS A 76 -7.41 15.51 -12.73
CA LYS A 76 -8.75 15.01 -12.36
C LYS A 76 -9.46 14.33 -13.55
N PRO A 77 -8.89 13.23 -14.06
CA PRO A 77 -9.42 12.59 -15.25
C PRO A 77 -10.87 12.10 -15.07
N ILE A 78 -11.70 12.29 -16.09
CA ILE A 78 -13.07 11.79 -16.21
C ILE A 78 -13.00 10.27 -16.52
N PRO A 79 -13.47 9.39 -15.61
CA PRO A 79 -13.46 7.95 -15.85
C PRO A 79 -14.23 7.54 -17.10
N GLY A 80 -13.76 6.51 -17.79
CA GLY A 80 -14.42 5.96 -18.99
C GLY A 80 -14.21 6.75 -20.28
N ARG A 81 -13.53 7.92 -20.25
CA ARG A 81 -13.11 8.64 -21.46
C ARG A 81 -11.70 8.23 -21.90
N ALA A 82 -11.45 8.33 -23.21
CA ALA A 82 -10.15 8.03 -23.79
C ALA A 82 -9.04 8.91 -23.18
N LEU A 83 -7.85 8.33 -23.01
CA LEU A 83 -6.66 9.04 -22.55
C LEU A 83 -6.38 10.27 -23.43
N GLY A 84 -6.05 11.40 -22.79
CA GLY A 84 -5.82 12.67 -23.47
C GLY A 84 -7.09 13.41 -23.90
N LYS A 85 -8.27 12.80 -23.72
CA LYS A 85 -9.61 13.41 -23.89
C LYS A 85 -10.46 13.30 -22.62
N ASN A 86 -9.89 12.75 -21.56
CA ASN A 86 -10.50 12.51 -20.28
C ASN A 86 -10.28 13.66 -19.30
N TYR A 87 -10.12 14.90 -19.74
CA TYR A 87 -9.92 16.05 -18.85
C TYR A 87 -10.85 17.19 -19.25
N SER A 88 -11.28 17.99 -18.27
CA SER A 88 -11.96 19.26 -18.52
C SER A 88 -10.89 20.34 -18.74
N LYS A 89 -11.10 21.22 -19.72
CA LYS A 89 -10.25 22.40 -19.91
C LYS A 89 -10.39 23.36 -18.74
#